data_AF-A0A829F0M0-F1
#
_entry.id   AF-A0A829F0M0-F1
#
_cell.length_a   1.000
_cell.length_b   1.000
_cell.length_c   1.000
_cell.angle_alpha   90.00
_cell.angle_beta   90.00
_cell.angle_gamma   90.00
#
_symmetry.space_group_name_H-M   'P 1'
#
loop_
_entity.id
_entity.type
_entity.pdbx_description
1 polymer ?
#
loop_
_entity_poly.entity_id
_entity_poly.type
_entity_poly.pdbx_seq_one_letter_code
_entity_poly.pdbx_strand_id
1 'polypeptide(L)'
;MQWKLIENYPRQMSNQEAMKEFILRLSNFFGDIELVKSITICNDDQRCSEIVCFSNGSQFKIDLKRDSDTYEIKCLATHHHNKAYLEKLTEADYEYLCHLAMENLVRLTEIPGVKTLDQQERRENEILSFLVPKLRIITGQATENNFN
;
A
#
# COMPACT_ATOMS: atom_id res chain seq x y z
N MET A 1 -0.31 -10.38 3.19
CA MET A 1 0.95 -10.28 2.42
C MET A 1 1.66 -9.02 2.89
N GLN A 2 2.87 -9.11 3.43
CA GLN A 2 3.57 -7.94 3.98
C GLN A 2 4.43 -7.34 2.86
N TRP A 3 4.02 -6.20 2.32
CA TRP A 3 4.71 -5.54 1.22
C TRP A 3 6.03 -4.93 1.71
N LYS A 4 7.14 -5.19 0.99
CA LYS A 4 8.49 -4.72 1.35
C LYS A 4 9.22 -4.19 0.11
N LEU A 5 9.77 -2.99 0.19
CA LEU A 5 10.70 -2.42 -0.79
C LEU A 5 12.07 -2.26 -0.15
N ILE A 6 13.12 -2.71 -0.83
CA ILE A 6 14.51 -2.59 -0.35
C ILE A 6 15.35 -1.92 -1.42
N GLU A 7 16.14 -0.94 -1.02
CA GLU A 7 17.09 -0.25 -1.90
C GLU A 7 18.39 0.03 -1.15
N ASN A 8 19.50 0.04 -1.87
CA ASN A 8 20.81 0.35 -1.32
C ASN A 8 21.31 1.65 -1.92
N TYR A 9 21.91 2.50 -1.09
CA TYR A 9 22.48 3.78 -1.47
C TYR A 9 24.00 3.81 -1.22
N PRO A 10 24.76 4.59 -2.02
CA PRO A 10 26.21 4.66 -1.90
C PRO A 10 26.67 5.20 -0.55
N ARG A 11 27.82 4.72 -0.07
CA ARG A 11 28.40 5.12 1.23
C ARG A 11 28.62 6.63 1.40
N GLN A 12 28.82 7.36 0.29
CA GLN A 12 29.08 8.80 0.27
C GLN A 12 27.84 9.64 0.56
N MET A 13 26.64 9.08 0.38
CA MET A 13 25.38 9.76 0.65
C MET A 13 25.16 9.89 2.15
N SER A 14 24.56 10.98 2.62
CA SER A 14 24.12 11.11 4.01
C SER A 14 22.85 10.30 4.27
N ASN A 15 22.56 9.98 5.53
CA ASN A 15 21.33 9.26 5.88
C ASN A 15 20.08 10.08 5.49
N GLN A 16 20.13 11.41 5.61
CA GLN A 16 19.02 12.29 5.24
C GLN A 16 18.78 12.31 3.72
N GLU A 17 19.84 12.36 2.92
CA GLU A 17 19.72 12.30 1.45
C GLU A 17 19.17 10.95 1.01
N ALA A 18 19.73 9.85 1.50
CA ALA A 18 19.25 8.50 1.17
C ALA A 18 17.78 8.29 1.57
N MET A 19 17.38 8.81 2.73
CA MET A 19 15.97 8.76 3.17
C MET A 19 15.05 9.55 2.23
N LYS A 20 15.42 10.79 1.88
CA LYS A 20 14.63 11.63 0.96
C LYS A 20 14.50 11.01 -0.42
N GLU A 21 15.60 10.51 -0.99
CA GLU A 21 15.57 9.81 -2.28
C GLU A 21 14.69 8.57 -2.21
N PHE A 22 14.82 7.77 -1.16
CA PHE A 22 14.02 6.56 -1.00
C PHE A 22 12.52 6.85 -0.85
N ILE A 23 12.16 7.89 -0.10
CA ILE A 23 10.75 8.34 0.03
C ILE A 23 10.21 8.80 -1.33
N LEU A 24 11.00 9.54 -2.12
CA LEU A 24 10.61 9.97 -3.45
C LEU A 24 10.42 8.77 -4.40
N ARG A 25 11.34 7.80 -4.36
CA ARG A 25 11.21 6.56 -5.14
C ARG A 25 9.97 5.76 -4.74
N LEU A 26 9.67 5.70 -3.44
CA LEU A 26 8.48 5.07 -2.92
C LEU A 26 7.20 5.79 -3.38
N SER A 27 7.18 7.13 -3.33
CA SER A 27 6.09 7.95 -3.86
C SER A 27 5.81 7.64 -5.33
N ASN A 28 6.85 7.68 -6.17
CA ASN A 28 6.73 7.44 -7.61
C ASN A 28 6.26 6.00 -7.91
N PHE A 29 6.71 5.02 -7.12
CA PHE A 29 6.30 3.63 -7.29
C PHE A 29 4.78 3.45 -7.16
N PHE A 30 4.12 4.26 -6.35
CA PHE A 30 2.66 4.23 -6.16
C PHE A 30 1.90 5.26 -7.01
N GLY A 31 2.52 5.79 -8.06
CA GLY A 31 1.88 6.74 -8.98
C GLY A 31 1.94 8.19 -8.48
N ASP A 32 3.13 8.63 -8.06
CA ASP A 32 3.44 10.00 -7.66
C ASP A 32 2.56 10.52 -6.51
N ILE A 33 2.40 9.69 -5.48
CA ILE A 33 1.60 10.04 -4.29
C ILE A 33 2.34 11.04 -3.39
N GLU A 34 1.65 12.10 -2.96
CA GLU A 34 2.27 13.17 -2.19
C GLU A 34 2.55 12.76 -0.73
N LEU A 35 3.71 13.12 -0.19
CA LEU A 35 4.03 12.94 1.22
C LEU A 35 3.26 13.98 2.06
N VAL A 36 2.35 13.51 2.92
CA VAL A 36 1.52 14.37 3.78
C VAL A 36 2.15 14.57 5.15
N LYS A 37 2.78 13.53 5.69
CA LYS A 37 3.38 13.57 7.02
C LYS A 37 4.58 12.64 7.10
N SER A 38 5.63 13.07 7.79
CA SER A 38 6.70 12.19 8.22
C SER A 38 7.08 12.39 9.68
N ILE A 39 7.55 11.30 10.31
CA ILE A 39 8.09 11.29 11.67
C ILE A 39 9.40 10.51 11.62
N THR A 40 10.52 11.21 11.76
CA THR A 40 11.86 10.61 11.77
C THR A 40 12.31 10.32 13.20
N ILE A 41 12.84 9.13 13.43
CA ILE A 41 13.41 8.65 14.69
C ILE A 41 14.80 8.09 14.37
N CYS A 42 15.84 8.84 14.69
CA CYS A 42 17.22 8.35 14.57
C CYS A 42 17.70 7.86 15.94
N ASN A 43 18.09 6.60 16.01
CA ASN A 43 18.63 6.01 17.23
C ASN A 43 20.12 6.32 17.36
N ASP A 44 20.84 6.36 16.23
CA ASP A 44 22.25 6.70 16.12
C ASP A 44 22.59 7.08 14.66
N ASP A 45 23.85 7.41 14.38
CA ASP A 45 24.33 7.76 13.03
C ASP A 45 24.30 6.57 12.04
N GLN A 46 24.10 5.34 12.51
CA GLN A 46 24.02 4.14 11.69
C GLN A 46 22.59 3.68 11.42
N ARG A 47 21.61 4.11 12.23
CA ARG A 47 20.23 3.64 12.20
C ARG A 47 19.24 4.78 12.38
N CYS A 48 18.46 5.00 11.33
CA CYS A 48 17.30 5.89 11.37
C CYS A 48 16.05 5.14 10.91
N SER A 49 14.92 5.45 11.51
CA SER A 49 13.62 5.00 11.07
C SER A 49 12.75 6.22 10.74
N GLU A 50 11.91 6.13 9.72
CA GLU A 50 10.95 7.17 9.38
C GLU A 50 9.59 6.57 9.11
N ILE A 51 8.55 7.12 9.75
CA ILE A 51 7.17 6.78 9.45
C ILE A 51 6.64 7.84 8.50
N VAL A 52 6.28 7.44 7.29
CA VAL A 52 5.73 8.32 6.25
C VAL A 52 4.28 7.99 5.98
N CYS A 53 3.46 9.03 5.80
CA CYS A 53 2.07 8.92 5.37
C CYS A 53 1.89 9.70 4.06
N PHE A 54 1.29 9.05 3.07
CA PHE A 54 1.03 9.64 1.76
C PHE A 54 -0.44 10.06 1.60
N SER A 55 -0.72 10.89 0.59
CA SER A 55 -2.05 11.46 0.30
C SER A 55 -3.10 10.41 -0.03
N ASN A 56 -2.70 9.25 -0.57
CA ASN A 56 -3.57 8.12 -0.81
C ASN A 56 -3.91 7.31 0.46
N GLY A 57 -3.53 7.79 1.65
CA GLY A 57 -3.76 7.14 2.93
C GLY A 57 -2.75 6.04 3.29
N SER A 58 -1.86 5.65 2.36
CA SER A 58 -0.83 4.65 2.61
C SER A 58 0.17 5.15 3.65
N GLN A 59 0.58 4.25 4.54
CA GLN A 59 1.59 4.54 5.54
C GLN A 59 2.71 3.50 5.44
N PHE A 60 3.95 3.95 5.54
CA PHE A 60 5.12 3.09 5.50
C PHE A 60 6.03 3.39 6.68
N LYS A 61 6.60 2.34 7.25
CA LYS A 61 7.77 2.45 8.11
C LYS A 61 8.99 2.16 7.27
N ILE A 62 9.87 3.15 7.16
CA ILE A 62 11.15 3.07 6.48
C ILE A 62 12.23 2.88 7.54
N ASP A 63 13.03 1.83 7.41
CA ASP A 63 14.19 1.59 8.24
C ASP A 63 15.46 1.74 7.38
N LEU A 64 16.34 2.63 7.81
CA LEU A 64 17.64 2.90 7.23
C LEU A 64 18.71 2.31 8.15
N LYS A 65 19.58 1.47 7.59
CA LYS A 65 20.73 0.90 8.32
C LYS A 65 21.99 1.02 7.47
N ARG A 66 23.07 1.56 8.05
CA ARG A 66 24.40 1.45 7.47
C ARG A 66 25.02 0.08 7.74
N ASP A 67 25.63 -0.47 6.70
CA ASP A 67 26.54 -1.60 6.83
C ASP A 67 27.82 -1.14 7.56
N SER A 68 28.30 -1.92 8.54
CA SER A 68 29.47 -1.55 9.34
C SER A 68 30.78 -1.66 8.57
N ASP A 69 30.81 -2.48 7.53
CA ASP A 69 32.03 -2.87 6.83
C ASP A 69 32.16 -2.07 5.53
N THR A 70 31.05 -1.88 4.81
CA THR A 70 31.03 -1.15 3.53
C THR A 70 30.60 0.31 3.66
N TYR A 71 29.96 0.68 4.78
CA TYR A 71 29.30 1.97 4.99
C TYR A 71 28.16 2.29 4.01
N GLU A 72 27.77 1.34 3.16
CA GLU A 72 26.59 1.47 2.31
C GLU A 72 25.32 1.55 3.14
N ILE A 73 24.33 2.25 2.61
CA ILE A 73 23.08 2.49 3.31
C ILE A 73 22.02 1.55 2.73
N LYS A 74 21.39 0.74 3.58
CA LYS A 74 20.25 -0.07 3.20
C LYS A 74 18.96 0.55 3.73
N CYS A 75 18.05 0.88 2.83
CA CYS A 75 16.71 1.34 3.15
C CYS A 75 15.71 0.20 2.94
N LEU A 76 14.76 0.05 3.87
CA LEU A 76 13.68 -0.93 3.83
C LEU A 76 12.37 -0.22 4.14
N ALA A 77 11.45 -0.14 3.18
CA ALA A 77 10.08 0.28 3.42
C ALA A 77 9.22 -0.95 3.72
N THR A 78 8.46 -0.88 4.80
CA THR A 78 7.43 -1.85 5.15
C THR A 78 6.08 -1.15 5.17
N HIS A 79 5.09 -1.72 4.47
CA HIS A 79 3.74 -1.19 4.53
C HIS A 79 3.19 -1.34 5.94
N HIS A 80 2.72 -0.23 6.50
CA HIS A 80 2.08 -0.15 7.80
C HIS A 80 0.64 0.27 7.60
N HIS A 81 -0.31 -0.48 8.15
CA HIS A 81 -1.71 -0.08 8.03
C HIS A 81 -1.93 1.27 8.75
N ASN A 82 -2.50 2.23 8.03
CA ASN A 82 -2.86 3.53 8.60
C ASN A 82 -4.17 3.39 9.39
N LYS A 83 -4.07 2.84 10.59
CA LYS A 83 -5.22 2.57 11.45
C LYS A 83 -6.03 3.84 11.73
N ALA A 84 -5.36 4.98 11.91
CA ALA A 84 -6.02 6.26 12.15
C ALA A 84 -6.83 6.78 10.96
N TYR A 85 -6.42 6.46 9.73
CA TYR A 85 -7.21 6.75 8.53
C TYR A 85 -8.40 5.78 8.42
N LEU A 86 -8.18 4.48 8.65
CA LEU A 86 -9.25 3.48 8.66
C LEU A 86 -10.33 3.77 9.72
N GLU A 87 -9.94 4.25 10.89
CA GLU A 87 -10.85 4.66 11.98
C GLU A 87 -11.67 5.92 11.65
N LYS A 88 -11.31 6.67 10.60
CA LYS A 88 -12.03 7.88 10.16
C LYS A 88 -12.94 7.64 8.96
N LEU A 89 -12.97 6.42 8.41
CA LEU A 89 -13.88 6.10 7.32
C LEU A 89 -15.33 6.25 7.79
N THR A 90 -16.08 7.08 7.07
CA THR A 90 -17.52 7.21 7.28
C THR A 90 -18.26 6.04 6.61
N GLU A 91 -19.52 5.86 6.97
CA GLU A 91 -20.40 4.90 6.29
C GLU A 91 -20.50 5.21 4.78
N ALA A 92 -20.57 6.49 4.42
CA ALA A 92 -20.59 6.93 3.02
C ALA A 92 -19.28 6.60 2.28
N ASP A 93 -18.11 6.78 2.91
CA ASP A 93 -16.82 6.39 2.32
C ASP A 93 -16.78 4.87 2.08
N TYR A 94 -17.30 4.11 3.03
CA TYR A 94 -17.35 2.65 2.94
C TYR A 94 -18.30 2.19 1.83
N GLU A 95 -19.50 2.78 1.74
CA GLU A 95 -20.45 2.52 0.65
C GLU A 95 -19.86 2.86 -0.73
N TYR A 96 -19.15 3.98 -0.84
CA TYR A 96 -18.49 4.37 -2.08
C TYR A 96 -17.36 3.40 -2.46
N LEU A 97 -16.53 2.96 -1.51
CA LEU A 97 -15.53 1.92 -1.74
C LEU A 97 -16.17 0.60 -2.19
N CYS A 98 -17.32 0.23 -1.60
CA CYS A 98 -18.08 -0.95 -2.03
C CYS A 98 -18.58 -0.81 -3.47
N HIS A 99 -19.09 0.37 -3.84
CA HIS A 99 -19.53 0.66 -5.20
C HIS A 99 -18.39 0.50 -6.21
N LEU A 100 -17.24 1.12 -5.96
CA LEU A 100 -16.06 1.01 -6.84
C LEU A 100 -15.54 -0.43 -6.97
N ALA A 101 -15.59 -1.21 -5.88
CA ALA A 101 -15.21 -2.62 -5.91
C ALA A 101 -16.17 -3.45 -6.78
N MET A 102 -17.48 -3.19 -6.68
CA MET A 102 -18.49 -3.85 -7.52
C MET A 102 -18.34 -3.48 -8.99
N GLU A 103 -18.15 -2.20 -9.32
CA GLU A 103 -17.91 -1.75 -10.69
C GLU A 103 -16.67 -2.42 -11.30
N ASN A 104 -15.58 -2.51 -10.55
CA ASN A 104 -14.37 -3.19 -11.02
C ASN A 104 -14.57 -4.69 -11.21
N LEU A 105 -15.32 -5.36 -10.32
CA LEU A 105 -15.64 -6.78 -10.49
C LEU A 105 -16.43 -7.02 -11.78
N VAL A 106 -17.42 -6.17 -12.07
CA VAL A 106 -18.21 -6.25 -13.31
C VAL A 106 -17.31 -6.03 -14.53
N ARG A 107 -16.43 -5.02 -14.51
CA ARG A 107 -15.44 -4.74 -15.57
C ARG A 107 -14.50 -5.93 -15.84
N LEU A 108 -14.17 -6.66 -14.79
CA LEU A 108 -13.23 -7.78 -14.82
C LEU A 108 -13.93 -9.14 -14.94
N THR A 109 -15.24 -9.21 -15.11
CA THR A 109 -15.92 -10.51 -15.25
C THR A 109 -15.59 -11.13 -16.62
N GLU A 110 -15.03 -12.35 -16.63
CA GLU A 110 -14.82 -13.11 -17.88
C GLU A 110 -16.17 -13.50 -18.47
N ILE A 111 -16.47 -12.94 -19.64
CA ILE A 111 -17.62 -13.37 -20.45
C ILE A 111 -17.07 -14.33 -21.52
N PRO A 112 -17.50 -15.61 -21.50
CA PRO A 112 -17.03 -16.61 -22.45
C PRO A 112 -17.15 -16.13 -23.90
N GLY A 113 -16.05 -16.18 -24.65
CA GLY A 113 -16.00 -15.80 -26.07
C GLY A 113 -15.94 -14.30 -26.35
N VAL A 114 -15.97 -13.43 -25.32
CA VAL A 114 -15.95 -11.97 -25.49
C VAL A 114 -14.66 -11.36 -24.97
N LYS A 115 -14.25 -11.73 -23.75
CA LYS A 115 -13.07 -11.15 -23.09
C LYS A 115 -12.22 -12.24 -22.45
N THR A 116 -10.93 -12.21 -22.73
CA THR A 116 -9.92 -13.00 -22.00
C THR A 116 -9.16 -12.04 -21.11
N LEU A 117 -9.14 -12.29 -19.80
CA LEU A 117 -8.36 -11.47 -18.88
C LEU A 117 -6.87 -11.84 -18.96
N ASP A 118 -6.01 -10.84 -18.76
CA ASP A 118 -4.59 -11.10 -18.54
C ASP A 118 -4.30 -11.64 -17.11
N GLN A 119 -3.04 -11.98 -16.83
CA GLN A 119 -2.65 -12.56 -15.54
C GLN A 119 -2.86 -11.62 -14.33
N GLN A 120 -2.79 -10.31 -14.55
CA GLN A 120 -3.02 -9.32 -13.50
C GLN A 120 -4.52 -9.15 -13.28
N GLU A 121 -5.29 -8.98 -14.36
CA GLU A 121 -6.75 -8.88 -14.34
C GLU A 121 -7.40 -10.13 -13.72
N ARG A 122 -6.89 -11.34 -14.00
CA ARG A 122 -7.39 -12.58 -13.36
C ARG A 122 -7.20 -12.57 -11.85
N ARG A 123 -6.01 -12.15 -11.39
CA ARG A 123 -5.72 -12.04 -9.95
C ARG A 123 -6.61 -11.00 -9.28
N GLU A 124 -6.83 -9.86 -9.93
CA GLU A 124 -7.75 -8.82 -9.43
C GLU A 124 -9.19 -9.32 -9.37
N ASN A 125 -9.66 -10.00 -10.42
CA ASN A 125 -11.00 -10.60 -10.46
C ASN A 125 -11.20 -11.64 -9.34
N GLU A 126 -10.23 -12.53 -9.14
CA GLU A 126 -10.26 -13.51 -8.04
C GLU A 126 -10.36 -12.82 -6.67
N ILE A 127 -9.54 -11.80 -6.41
CA ILE A 127 -9.56 -11.06 -5.15
C ILE A 127 -10.93 -10.38 -4.95
N LEU A 128 -11.43 -9.68 -5.96
CA LEU A 128 -12.71 -8.97 -5.90
C LEU A 128 -13.88 -9.94 -5.73
N SER A 129 -13.84 -11.12 -6.35
CA SER A 129 -14.89 -12.15 -6.22
C SER A 129 -15.08 -12.62 -4.78
N PHE A 130 -14.02 -12.56 -3.97
CA PHE A 130 -14.05 -12.89 -2.55
C PHE A 130 -14.38 -11.69 -1.65
N LEU A 131 -13.88 -10.50 -1.98
CA LEU A 131 -14.07 -9.31 -1.15
C LEU A 131 -15.46 -8.68 -1.29
N VAL A 132 -16.02 -8.62 -2.50
CA VAL A 132 -17.33 -8.00 -2.75
C VAL A 132 -18.46 -8.65 -1.93
N PRO A 133 -18.58 -9.98 -1.82
CA PRO A 133 -19.58 -10.60 -0.94
C PRO A 133 -19.47 -10.15 0.52
N LYS A 134 -18.24 -10.08 1.06
CA LYS A 134 -18.00 -9.62 2.43
C LYS A 134 -18.39 -8.17 2.62
N LEU A 135 -18.03 -7.31 1.66
CA LEU A 135 -18.41 -5.91 1.66
C LEU A 135 -19.94 -5.76 1.69
N ARG A 136 -20.66 -6.50 0.83
CA ARG A 136 -22.13 -6.50 0.79
C ARG A 136 -22.80 -6.98 2.07
N ILE A 137 -22.18 -7.93 2.79
CA ILE A 137 -22.68 -8.37 4.09
C ILE A 137 -22.48 -7.28 5.15
N ILE A 138 -21.30 -6.67 5.20
CA ILE A 138 -20.98 -5.62 6.18
C ILE A 138 -21.87 -4.38 5.96
N THR A 139 -22.18 -4.02 4.71
CA THR A 139 -23.10 -2.92 4.38
C THR A 139 -24.59 -3.29 4.54
N GLY A 140 -24.92 -4.53 4.90
CA GLY A 140 -26.30 -5.00 5.00
C GLY A 140 -27.03 -5.16 3.65
N GLN A 141 -26.33 -5.05 2.52
CA GLN A 141 -26.86 -5.25 1.17
C GLN A 141 -27.06 -6.74 0.82
N ALA A 142 -26.50 -7.63 1.62
CA ALA A 142 -26.67 -9.07 1.52
C ALA A 142 -26.51 -9.72 2.90
N THR A 143 -26.85 -10.99 3.01
CA THR A 143 -26.58 -11.85 4.16
C THR A 143 -25.67 -13.00 3.71
N GLU A 144 -25.05 -13.71 4.66
CA GLU A 144 -24.21 -14.88 4.35
C GLU A 144 -24.95 -15.93 3.52
N ASN A 145 -26.27 -16.06 3.71
CA ASN A 145 -27.12 -16.98 2.96
C ASN A 145 -27.25 -16.66 1.47
N ASN A 146 -26.90 -15.44 1.04
CA ASN A 146 -26.98 -15.05 -0.37
C ASN A 146 -25.81 -15.57 -1.22
N PHE A 147 -24.79 -16.18 -0.61
CA PHE A 147 -23.56 -16.63 -1.28
C PHE A 147 -23.21 -18.10 -1.03
N ASN A 148 -24.13 -18.86 -0.42
CA ASN A 148 -24.03 -20.32 -0.22
C ASN A 148 -24.56 -21.11 -1.42
#